data_AF-A0A168PQ05-F1
#
_entry.id   AF-A0A168PQ05-F1
#
_cell.length_a   1.000
_cell.length_b   1.000
_cell.length_c   1.000
_cell.angle_alpha   90.00
_cell.angle_beta   90.00
_cell.angle_gamma   90.00
#
_symmetry.space_group_name_H-M   'P 1'
#
loop_
_entity.id
_entity.type
_entity.pdbx_description
1 polymer ?
#
loop_
_entity_poly.entity_id
_entity_poly.type
_entity_poly.pdbx_seq_one_letter_code
_entity_poly.pdbx_strand_id
1 'polypeptide(L)'
;MGFIFYNSSNNGDISNQRSYNILDNLRKEYRQIKENKILSKDLNSNVQIKTQKEQVKSAYVHPTENREEKLNLIIRKNAHAFEYFILAILVSGVLFEFNVKGAKALIYIMFVCLFYAVTDEFHQMFVPGRSSLVSDVLIDFLGSLIGIFIFYVTYYLVHKIKSRQKGSLILFK
;
A
#
# COMPACT_ATOMS: atom_id res chain seq x y z
N MET A 1 -8.02 -3.57 -13.57
CA MET A 1 -8.59 -4.78 -12.96
C MET A 1 -7.68 -5.99 -13.03
N GLY A 2 -7.05 -6.30 -14.17
CA GLY A 2 -6.14 -7.46 -14.25
C GLY A 2 -4.99 -7.45 -13.23
N PHE A 3 -4.53 -6.27 -12.80
CA PHE A 3 -3.50 -6.14 -11.77
C PHE A 3 -3.94 -6.64 -10.39
N ILE A 4 -5.17 -6.32 -9.95
CA ILE A 4 -5.72 -6.75 -8.65
C ILE A 4 -5.83 -8.28 -8.62
N PHE A 5 -6.47 -8.84 -9.65
CA PHE A 5 -6.59 -10.29 -9.83
C PHE A 5 -5.24 -11.00 -9.89
N TYR A 6 -4.26 -10.42 -10.59
CA TYR A 6 -2.91 -10.98 -10.66
C TYR A 6 -2.23 -11.00 -9.30
N ASN A 7 -2.42 -9.96 -8.48
CA ASN A 7 -1.82 -9.85 -7.16
C ASN A 7 -2.49 -10.81 -6.16
N SER A 8 -3.82 -10.97 -6.27
CA SER A 8 -4.63 -11.88 -5.46
C SER A 8 -4.47 -13.36 -5.85
N SER A 9 -4.21 -13.64 -7.13
CA SER A 9 -3.99 -15.00 -7.64
C SER A 9 -2.60 -15.57 -7.30
N ASN A 10 -1.64 -14.76 -6.83
CA ASN A 10 -0.31 -15.24 -6.49
C ASN A 10 -0.31 -16.01 -5.16
N ASN A 11 0.33 -17.18 -5.14
CA ASN A 11 0.47 -17.99 -3.92
C ASN A 11 1.05 -17.20 -2.74
N GLY A 12 0.48 -17.43 -1.56
CA GLY A 12 0.93 -16.81 -0.30
C GLY A 12 2.43 -17.05 -0.07
N ASP A 13 2.88 -18.29 -0.24
CA ASP A 13 4.27 -18.69 -0.01
C ASP A 13 5.26 -18.01 -0.96
N ILE A 14 4.87 -17.82 -2.23
CA ILE A 14 5.69 -17.13 -3.24
C ILE A 14 5.79 -15.64 -2.92
N SER A 15 4.69 -15.03 -2.46
CA SER A 15 4.70 -13.64 -1.99
C SER A 15 5.58 -13.48 -0.75
N ASN A 16 5.51 -14.43 0.18
CA ASN A 16 6.28 -14.44 1.41
C ASN A 16 7.79 -14.57 1.11
N GLN A 17 8.18 -15.54 0.26
CA GLN A 17 9.56 -15.72 -0.19
C GLN A 17 10.13 -14.48 -0.90
N ARG A 18 9.35 -13.81 -1.76
CA ARG A 18 9.80 -12.56 -2.40
C ARG A 18 10.08 -11.48 -1.37
N SER A 19 9.21 -11.29 -0.39
CA SER A 19 9.44 -10.33 0.68
C SER A 19 10.69 -10.66 1.50
N TYR A 20 10.91 -11.93 1.85
CA TYR A 20 12.13 -12.35 2.55
C TYR A 20 13.39 -12.05 1.74
N ASN A 21 13.38 -12.32 0.43
CA ASN A 21 14.52 -12.03 -0.43
C ASN A 21 14.82 -10.53 -0.51
N ILE A 22 13.79 -9.68 -0.55
CA ILE A 22 13.94 -8.23 -0.54
C ILE A 22 14.51 -7.76 0.81
N LEU A 23 13.97 -8.26 1.93
CA LEU A 23 14.47 -7.93 3.26
C LEU A 23 15.93 -8.37 3.46
N ASP A 24 16.30 -9.54 2.94
CA ASP A 24 17.67 -10.03 3.04
C ASP A 24 18.64 -9.20 2.18
N ASN A 25 18.22 -8.82 0.96
CA ASN A 25 18.99 -7.90 0.11
C ASN A 25 19.16 -6.52 0.75
N LEU A 26 18.09 -5.93 1.30
CA LEU A 26 18.15 -4.66 2.02
C LEU A 26 19.03 -4.75 3.27
N ARG A 27 18.96 -5.86 4.00
CA ARG A 27 19.81 -6.11 5.18
C ARG A 27 21.28 -6.21 4.77
N LYS A 28 21.59 -6.86 3.65
CA LYS A 28 22.95 -6.96 3.09
C LYS A 28 23.45 -5.58 2.66
N GLU A 29 22.65 -4.82 1.93
CA GLU A 29 22.98 -3.48 1.46
C GLU A 29 23.20 -2.52 2.63
N TYR A 30 22.33 -2.55 3.65
CA TYR A 30 22.51 -1.78 4.87
C TYR A 30 23.79 -2.17 5.63
N ARG A 31 24.14 -3.47 5.69
CA ARG A 31 25.42 -3.92 6.28
C ARG A 31 26.61 -3.39 5.50
N GLN A 32 26.58 -3.45 4.17
CA GLN A 32 27.66 -2.94 3.33
C GLN A 32 27.84 -1.43 3.49
N ILE A 33 26.75 -0.66 3.53
CA ILE A 33 26.79 0.79 3.78
C ILE A 33 27.34 1.06 5.18
N LYS A 34 26.94 0.28 6.19
CA LYS A 34 27.42 0.42 7.56
C LYS A 34 28.90 0.06 7.68
N GLU A 35 29.36 -1.01 7.03
CA GLU A 35 30.78 -1.39 6.99
C GLU A 35 31.62 -0.38 6.24
N ASN A 36 31.19 0.12 5.06
CA ASN A 36 31.89 1.19 4.36
C ASN A 36 31.92 2.50 5.16
N LYS A 37 30.87 2.80 5.93
CA LYS A 37 30.83 3.97 6.83
C LYS A 37 31.70 3.82 8.08
N ILE A 38 31.89 2.59 8.57
CA ILE A 38 32.81 2.28 9.67
C ILE A 38 34.26 2.28 9.15
N LEU A 39 34.52 1.68 7.99
CA LEU A 39 35.82 1.67 7.34
C LEU A 39 36.32 3.09 7.01
N SER A 40 35.45 3.94 6.45
CA SER A 40 35.76 5.36 6.20
C SER A 40 35.92 6.19 7.48
N LYS A 41 35.33 5.77 8.60
CA LYS A 41 35.56 6.37 9.91
C LYS A 41 36.92 5.93 10.48
N ASP A 42 37.28 4.66 10.33
CA ASP A 42 38.52 4.07 10.85
C ASP A 42 39.78 4.53 10.10
N LEU A 43 39.69 4.88 8.81
CA LEU A 43 40.80 5.53 8.07
C LEU A 43 41.20 6.91 8.64
N ASN A 44 40.28 7.62 9.29
CA ASN A 44 40.55 8.90 9.99
C ASN A 44 40.88 8.71 11.48
N SER A 45 40.90 7.47 11.98
CA SER A 45 41.18 7.16 13.39
C SER A 45 42.00 5.89 13.51
N ASN A 46 43.22 5.89 12.95
CA ASN A 46 44.22 4.84 13.16
C ASN A 46 44.77 4.77 14.60
N VAL A 47 43.99 5.20 15.61
CA VAL A 47 44.39 5.19 17.02
C VAL A 47 43.17 4.83 17.86
N GLN A 48 42.82 3.54 17.92
CA GLN A 48 42.59 2.78 19.16
C GLN A 48 41.60 1.60 19.01
N ILE A 49 42.19 0.40 19.08
CA ILE A 49 41.80 -0.69 19.99
C ILE A 49 40.58 -1.53 19.57
N LYS A 50 40.94 -2.67 18.96
CA LYS A 50 40.35 -4.02 19.06
C LYS A 50 39.69 -4.30 20.43
N THR A 51 38.82 -5.31 20.46
CA THR A 51 38.43 -6.10 21.66
C THR A 51 37.15 -5.65 22.38
N GLN A 52 35.95 -5.94 21.83
CA GLN A 52 34.74 -6.22 22.67
C GLN A 52 33.42 -6.64 21.94
N LYS A 53 33.42 -7.04 20.66
CA LYS A 53 32.14 -7.36 19.97
C LYS A 53 31.88 -8.82 19.62
N GLU A 54 32.75 -9.74 20.02
CA GLU A 54 32.60 -11.18 19.71
C GLU A 54 31.69 -11.96 20.66
N GLN A 55 31.27 -11.41 21.81
CA GLN A 55 30.43 -12.14 22.77
C GLN A 55 28.92 -11.83 22.71
N VAL A 56 28.45 -10.91 21.84
CA VAL A 56 27.03 -10.48 21.83
C VAL A 56 26.17 -11.17 20.76
N LYS A 57 26.76 -11.91 19.80
CA LYS A 57 26.02 -12.33 18.59
C LYS A 57 25.47 -13.76 18.58
N SER A 58 25.77 -14.57 19.60
CA SER A 58 25.28 -15.96 19.72
C SER A 58 23.97 -16.11 20.52
N ALA A 59 23.36 -15.01 20.98
CA ALA A 59 22.14 -15.04 21.79
C ALA A 59 20.82 -14.80 21.02
N TYR A 60 20.86 -14.60 19.69
CA TYR A 60 19.64 -14.40 18.89
C TYR A 60 19.27 -15.68 18.14
N VAL A 61 18.97 -16.73 18.91
CA VAL A 61 18.19 -17.87 18.41
C VAL A 61 16.74 -17.43 18.33
N HIS A 62 16.30 -17.26 17.08
CA HIS A 62 14.94 -17.16 16.55
C HIS A 62 13.76 -17.16 17.54
N PRO A 63 13.04 -16.02 17.59
CA PRO A 63 11.57 -16.03 17.54
C PRO A 63 11.05 -15.22 16.34
N THR A 64 11.80 -15.17 15.23
CA THR A 64 11.59 -14.21 14.13
C THR A 64 10.64 -14.63 13.02
N GLU A 65 10.28 -15.91 12.88
CA GLU A 65 9.32 -16.37 11.84
C GLU A 65 7.98 -15.62 11.95
N ASN A 66 7.42 -15.55 13.16
CA ASN A 66 6.09 -14.95 13.39
C ASN A 66 6.00 -13.44 13.09
N ARG A 67 7.12 -12.69 13.14
CA ARG A 67 7.09 -11.24 12.89
C ARG A 67 7.18 -10.92 11.41
N GLU A 68 8.01 -11.63 10.67
CA GLU A 68 8.22 -11.38 9.25
C GLU A 68 6.98 -11.80 8.43
N GLU A 69 6.33 -12.91 8.81
CA GLU A 69 5.03 -13.30 8.23
C GLU A 69 3.93 -12.27 8.52
N LYS A 70 3.83 -11.78 9.76
CA LYS A 70 2.85 -10.73 10.13
C LYS A 70 3.09 -9.45 9.35
N LEU A 71 4.34 -9.02 9.17
CA LEU A 71 4.67 -7.83 8.39
C LEU A 71 4.30 -8.03 6.91
N ASN A 72 4.56 -9.20 6.33
CA ASN A 72 4.16 -9.51 4.96
C ASN A 72 2.65 -9.50 4.77
N LEU A 73 1.92 -10.06 5.73
CA LEU A 73 0.45 -9.99 5.74
C LEU A 73 -0.04 -8.54 5.83
N ILE A 74 0.55 -7.72 6.70
CA ILE A 74 0.19 -6.30 6.83
C ILE A 74 0.48 -5.53 5.55
N ILE A 75 1.66 -5.71 4.95
CA ILE A 75 2.06 -5.00 3.72
C ILE A 75 1.11 -5.36 2.57
N ARG A 76 0.78 -6.65 2.41
CA ARG A 76 -0.19 -7.09 1.40
C ARG A 76 -1.58 -6.49 1.62
N LYS A 77 -2.08 -6.50 2.86
CA LYS A 77 -3.40 -5.94 3.19
C LYS A 77 -3.47 -4.44 2.88
N ASN A 78 -2.41 -3.69 3.17
CA ASN A 78 -2.36 -2.26 2.84
C ASN A 78 -2.24 -2.01 1.33
N ALA A 79 -1.58 -2.90 0.58
CA ALA A 79 -1.49 -2.79 -0.87
C ALA A 79 -2.86 -2.96 -1.54
N HIS A 80 -3.65 -3.97 -1.13
CA HIS A 80 -5.02 -4.12 -1.63
C HIS A 80 -5.89 -2.92 -1.27
N ALA A 81 -5.84 -2.44 -0.02
CA ALA A 81 -6.57 -1.22 0.38
C ALA A 81 -6.24 -0.02 -0.52
N PHE A 82 -4.96 0.12 -0.91
CA PHE A 82 -4.50 1.17 -1.82
C PHE A 82 -4.95 0.96 -3.28
N GLU A 83 -5.01 -0.28 -3.75
CA GLU A 83 -5.57 -0.61 -5.06
C GLU A 83 -7.06 -0.24 -5.14
N TYR A 84 -7.85 -0.56 -4.11
CA TYR A 84 -9.25 -0.18 -4.02
C TYR A 84 -9.47 1.33 -3.85
N PHE A 85 -8.55 2.03 -3.18
CA PHE A 85 -8.51 3.49 -3.13
C PHE A 85 -8.38 4.11 -4.54
N ILE A 86 -7.42 3.62 -5.34
CA ILE A 86 -7.22 4.09 -6.71
C ILE A 86 -8.45 3.75 -7.58
N LEU A 87 -8.97 2.54 -7.44
CA LEU A 87 -10.16 2.10 -8.17
C LEU A 87 -11.35 3.03 -7.92
N ALA A 88 -11.60 3.40 -6.66
CA ALA A 88 -12.68 4.29 -6.29
C ALA A 88 -12.57 5.67 -6.96
N ILE A 89 -11.37 6.22 -7.07
CA ILE A 89 -11.10 7.49 -7.77
C ILE A 89 -11.43 7.36 -9.26
N LEU A 90 -10.97 6.28 -9.91
CA LEU A 90 -11.22 6.02 -11.33
C LEU A 90 -12.72 5.87 -11.62
N VAL A 91 -13.41 5.03 -10.86
CA VAL A 91 -14.85 4.79 -11.03
C VAL A 91 -15.64 6.07 -10.78
N SER A 92 -15.24 6.87 -9.79
CA SER A 92 -15.83 8.20 -9.54
C SER A 92 -15.65 9.15 -10.72
N GLY A 93 -14.45 9.19 -11.31
CA GLY A 93 -14.15 9.99 -12.50
C GLY A 93 -15.03 9.61 -13.69
N VAL A 94 -15.16 8.30 -13.96
CA VAL A 94 -15.99 7.78 -15.05
C VAL A 94 -17.46 8.16 -14.85
N LEU A 95 -18.03 7.93 -13.66
CA LEU A 95 -19.44 8.25 -13.38
C LEU A 95 -19.74 9.74 -13.51
N PHE A 96 -18.81 10.60 -13.09
CA PHE A 96 -18.96 12.04 -13.23
C PHE A 96 -18.96 12.50 -14.69
N GLU A 97 -18.15 11.86 -15.55
CA GLU A 97 -18.14 12.12 -17.00
C GLU A 97 -19.47 11.72 -17.64
N PHE A 98 -20.07 10.60 -17.20
CA PHE A 98 -21.41 10.16 -17.61
C PHE A 98 -22.57 10.96 -16.97
N ASN A 99 -22.28 12.10 -16.34
CA ASN A 99 -23.26 12.96 -15.64
C ASN A 99 -24.05 12.28 -14.51
N VAL A 100 -23.59 11.13 -14.01
CA VAL A 100 -24.16 10.51 -12.82
C VAL A 100 -23.60 11.23 -11.60
N LYS A 101 -24.43 12.04 -10.94
CA LYS A 101 -24.05 12.91 -9.82
C LYS A 101 -24.89 12.64 -8.57
N GLY A 102 -24.41 13.10 -7.42
CA GLY A 102 -25.11 13.02 -6.14
C GLY A 102 -25.16 11.61 -5.55
N ALA A 103 -26.17 11.33 -4.71
CA ALA A 103 -26.29 10.09 -3.94
C ALA A 103 -26.32 8.82 -4.80
N LYS A 104 -26.88 8.90 -6.02
CA LYS A 104 -26.93 7.76 -6.95
C LYS A 104 -25.53 7.34 -7.40
N ALA A 105 -24.66 8.30 -7.71
CA ALA A 105 -23.27 8.02 -8.09
C ALA A 105 -22.53 7.30 -6.96
N LEU A 106 -22.71 7.79 -5.73
CA LEU A 106 -22.09 7.24 -4.53
C LEU A 106 -22.53 5.78 -4.27
N ILE A 107 -23.83 5.49 -4.43
CA ILE A 107 -24.35 4.11 -4.33
C ILE A 107 -23.71 3.20 -5.39
N TYR A 108 -23.62 3.66 -6.65
CA TYR A 108 -22.99 2.87 -7.72
C TYR A 108 -21.51 2.61 -7.45
N ILE A 109 -20.75 3.63 -7.04
CA ILE A 109 -19.32 3.46 -6.73
C ILE A 109 -19.14 2.46 -5.58
N MET A 110 -19.88 2.65 -4.49
CA MET A 110 -19.82 1.76 -3.33
C MET A 110 -20.21 0.33 -3.69
N PHE A 111 -21.26 0.15 -4.49
CA PHE A 111 -21.69 -1.17 -4.94
C PHE A 111 -20.60 -1.86 -5.78
N VAL A 112 -20.02 -1.14 -6.75
CA VAL A 112 -18.94 -1.67 -7.59
C VAL A 112 -17.71 -2.03 -6.74
N CYS A 113 -17.23 -1.12 -5.89
CA CYS A 113 -16.07 -1.37 -5.03
C CYS A 113 -16.29 -2.54 -4.09
N LEU A 114 -17.46 -2.62 -3.43
CA LEU A 114 -17.79 -3.73 -2.53
C LEU A 114 -17.92 -5.06 -3.28
N PHE A 115 -18.60 -5.06 -4.43
CA PHE A 115 -18.75 -6.27 -5.25
C PHE A 115 -17.40 -6.82 -5.69
N TYR A 116 -16.47 -5.95 -6.09
CA TYR A 116 -15.11 -6.35 -6.44
C TYR A 116 -14.29 -6.80 -5.23
N ALA A 117 -14.42 -6.17 -4.06
CA ALA A 117 -13.72 -6.61 -2.84
C ALA A 117 -14.17 -8.01 -2.41
N VAL A 118 -15.48 -8.28 -2.47
CA VAL A 118 -16.03 -9.61 -2.19
C VAL A 118 -15.56 -10.64 -3.22
N THR A 119 -15.56 -10.27 -4.51
CA THR A 119 -15.11 -11.17 -5.57
C THR A 119 -13.63 -11.50 -5.44
N ASP A 120 -12.80 -10.56 -5.01
CA ASP A 120 -11.36 -10.78 -4.84
C ASP A 120 -11.06 -11.74 -3.69
N GLU A 121 -11.65 -11.52 -2.51
CA GLU A 121 -11.50 -12.43 -1.37
C GLU A 121 -12.09 -13.81 -1.65
N PHE A 122 -13.19 -13.88 -2.42
CA PHE A 122 -13.72 -15.15 -2.90
C PHE A 122 -12.72 -15.88 -3.80
N HIS A 123 -12.02 -15.18 -4.70
CA HIS A 123 -10.95 -15.79 -5.51
C HIS A 123 -9.76 -16.22 -4.66
N GLN A 124 -9.36 -15.43 -3.65
CA GLN A 124 -8.26 -15.76 -2.74
C GLN A 124 -8.53 -17.04 -1.95
N MET A 125 -9.80 -17.36 -1.64
CA MET A 125 -10.18 -18.61 -0.97
C MET A 125 -9.79 -19.87 -1.77
N PHE A 126 -9.68 -19.78 -3.10
CA PHE A 126 -9.26 -20.88 -3.96
C PHE A 126 -7.73 -20.96 -4.14
N VAL A 127 -6.96 -20.01 -3.59
CA VAL A 127 -5.50 -19.97 -3.69
C VAL A 127 -4.89 -20.65 -2.45
N PRO A 128 -4.09 -21.71 -2.61
CA PRO A 128 -3.47 -22.40 -1.49
C PRO A 128 -2.47 -21.49 -0.74
N GLY A 129 -2.45 -21.58 0.59
CA GLY A 129 -1.56 -20.76 1.43
C GLY A 129 -2.03 -19.32 1.63
N ARG A 130 -3.29 -18.99 1.28
CA ARG A 130 -3.93 -17.70 1.59
C ARG A 130 -5.03 -17.88 2.64
N SER A 131 -5.14 -16.93 3.56
CA SER A 131 -6.26 -16.82 4.48
C SER A 131 -7.18 -15.72 3.99
N SER A 132 -8.32 -16.09 3.44
CA SER A 132 -9.39 -15.15 3.08
C SER A 132 -10.22 -14.83 4.32
N LEU A 133 -10.31 -13.55 4.67
CA LEU A 133 -11.01 -13.08 5.87
C LEU A 133 -11.99 -11.98 5.50
N VAL A 134 -13.19 -12.01 6.11
CA VAL A 134 -14.19 -10.94 5.93
C VAL A 134 -13.64 -9.57 6.39
N SER A 135 -12.68 -9.56 7.32
CA SER A 135 -11.97 -8.35 7.71
C SER A 135 -11.22 -7.68 6.56
N ASP A 136 -10.80 -8.45 5.56
CA ASP A 136 -9.95 -7.96 4.47
C ASP A 136 -10.82 -7.22 3.44
N VAL A 137 -12.02 -7.75 3.14
CA VAL A 137 -13.08 -7.02 2.41
C VAL A 137 -13.40 -5.67 3.07
N LEU A 138 -13.47 -5.62 4.41
CA LEU A 138 -13.76 -4.38 5.13
C LEU A 138 -12.64 -3.36 5.02
N ILE A 139 -11.37 -3.79 5.08
CA ILE A 139 -10.21 -2.92 4.92
C ILE A 139 -10.17 -2.34 3.50
N ASP A 140 -10.39 -3.17 2.48
CA ASP A 140 -10.45 -2.75 1.08
C ASP A 140 -11.61 -1.79 0.81
N PHE A 141 -12.77 -2.08 1.39
CA PHE A 141 -13.91 -1.19 1.34
C PHE A 141 -13.63 0.16 2.01
N LEU A 142 -12.93 0.18 3.15
CA LEU A 142 -12.52 1.42 3.82
C LEU A 142 -11.56 2.24 2.94
N GLY A 143 -10.61 1.57 2.27
CA GLY A 143 -9.72 2.20 1.29
C GLY A 143 -10.49 2.85 0.15
N SER A 144 -11.51 2.16 -0.38
CA SER A 144 -12.39 2.71 -1.41
C SER A 144 -13.15 3.95 -0.93
N LEU A 145 -13.63 3.96 0.33
CA LEU A 145 -14.36 5.07 0.93
C LEU A 145 -13.49 6.34 1.03
N ILE A 146 -12.22 6.17 1.42
CA ILE A 146 -11.23 7.26 1.43
C ILE A 146 -11.00 7.79 0.01
N GLY A 147 -10.94 6.92 -0.99
CA GLY A 147 -10.80 7.30 -2.40
C GLY A 147 -11.95 8.16 -2.90
N ILE A 148 -13.19 7.74 -2.61
CA ILE A 148 -14.40 8.51 -2.92
C ILE A 148 -14.34 9.89 -2.25
N PHE A 149 -13.99 9.94 -0.95
CA PHE A 149 -13.92 11.18 -0.21
C PHE A 149 -12.90 12.16 -0.81
N ILE A 150 -11.68 11.69 -1.09
CA ILE A 150 -10.64 12.52 -1.70
C ILE A 150 -11.07 13.02 -3.08
N PHE A 151 -11.70 12.18 -3.90
CA PHE A 151 -12.20 12.58 -5.22
C PHE A 151 -13.25 13.69 -5.11
N TYR A 152 -14.24 13.55 -4.22
CA TYR A 152 -15.24 14.59 -4.01
C TYR A 152 -14.64 15.90 -3.51
N VAL A 153 -13.73 15.84 -2.54
CA VAL A 153 -13.05 17.03 -2.01
C VAL A 153 -12.25 17.75 -3.11
N THR A 154 -11.46 17.03 -3.89
CA THR A 154 -10.70 17.62 -5.01
C THR A 154 -11.61 18.16 -6.09
N TYR A 155 -12.68 17.45 -6.46
CA TYR A 155 -13.68 17.94 -7.41
C TYR A 155 -14.29 19.27 -6.95
N TYR A 156 -14.76 19.36 -5.70
CA TYR A 156 -15.35 20.59 -5.16
C TYR A 156 -14.33 21.73 -5.05
N LEU A 157 -13.09 21.46 -4.65
CA LEU A 157 -12.02 22.45 -4.58
C LEU A 157 -11.72 23.04 -5.98
N VAL A 158 -11.56 22.18 -6.99
CA VAL A 158 -11.29 22.60 -8.37
C VAL A 158 -12.47 23.38 -8.96
N HIS A 159 -13.70 22.92 -8.72
CA HIS A 159 -14.89 23.62 -9.20
C HIS A 159 -15.05 25.01 -8.55
N LYS A 160 -14.73 25.14 -7.27
CA LYS A 160 -14.74 26.41 -6.52
C LYS A 160 -13.66 27.38 -7.02
N ILE A 161 -12.49 26.89 -7.43
CA ILE A 161 -11.42 27.72 -8.00
C ILE A 161 -11.82 28.22 -9.41
N LYS A 162 -12.40 27.35 -10.24
CA LYS A 162 -12.85 27.70 -11.59
C LYS A 162 -13.99 28.73 -11.58
N SER A 163 -14.90 28.69 -10.60
CA SER A 163 -15.96 29.70 -10.46
C SER A 163 -15.43 31.06 -10.01
N ARG A 164 -14.40 31.10 -9.15
CA ARG A 164 -13.73 32.34 -8.73
C ARG A 164 -13.03 33.07 -9.88
N GLN A 165 -12.37 32.36 -10.79
CA GLN A 165 -11.74 32.97 -11.97
C GLN A 165 -12.76 33.55 -12.95
N LYS A 166 -13.89 32.87 -13.19
CA LYS A 166 -14.99 33.41 -14.02
C LYS A 166 -15.63 34.66 -13.41
N GLY A 167 -15.83 34.71 -12.08
CA GLY A 167 -16.36 35.89 -11.40
C GLY A 167 -15.43 37.12 -11.51
N SER A 168 -14.12 36.91 -11.40
CA SER A 168 -13.13 38.00 -11.55
C SER A 168 -13.03 38.53 -12.98
N LEU A 169 -13.29 37.70 -13.99
CA LEU A 169 -13.29 38.08 -15.41
C LEU A 169 -14.53 38.88 -15.83
N ILE A 170 -15.65 38.71 -15.13
CA ILE A 170 -16.89 39.47 -15.39
C ILE A 170 -16.88 40.83 -14.67
N LEU A 171 -16.13 40.97 -13.56
CA LEU A 171 -16.02 42.23 -12.81
C LEU A 171 -15.09 43.28 -13.49
N PHE A 172 -14.30 42.87 -14.47
CA PHE A 172 -13.31 43.71 -15.17
C PHE A 172 -13.73 44.10 -16.60
N LYS A 173 -14.98 43.86 -16.99
CA LYS A 173 -15.52 44.12 -18.32
C LYS A 173 -16.73 45.03 -18.23
#